data_AF-A0A7V9NY37-F1
#
_entry.id   AF-A0A7V9NY37-F1
#
_cell.length_a   1.000
_cell.length_b   1.000
_cell.length_c   1.000
_cell.angle_alpha   90.00
_cell.angle_beta   90.00
_cell.angle_gamma   90.00
#
_symmetry.space_group_name_H-M   'P 1'
#
loop_
_entity.id
_entity.type
_entity.pdbx_description
1 polymer ?
#
loop_
_entity_poly.entity_id
_entity_poly.type
_entity_poly.pdbx_seq_one_letter_code
_entity_poly.pdbx_strand_id
1 'polypeptide(L)'
;MKNYKLIILFIATTFVMGCKKYPENRLWFKKPEKVFKNGRLTSFTVDNVDSIPLLNSTWGYDLTAESFNLNKAESSPKYNLSGAFLGDMEFANDDKRVDFSPRSKINPFPPTYDPFTTNDLWEIIKCTNKGVLKLQRTINGKTYKLQFN
;
A
#
# COMPACT_ATOMS: atom_id res chain seq x y z
N MET A 1 -31.30 -0.34 50.29
CA MET A 1 -30.59 0.37 49.19
C MET A 1 -29.06 0.25 49.33
N LYS A 2 -28.44 -0.91 49.06
CA LYS A 2 -26.97 -1.06 49.17
C LYS A 2 -26.27 -1.89 48.07
N ASN A 3 -27.00 -2.47 47.11
CA ASN A 3 -26.40 -3.43 46.16
C ASN A 3 -26.24 -2.91 44.71
N TYR A 4 -26.72 -1.71 44.39
CA TYR A 4 -26.61 -1.16 43.02
C TYR A 4 -25.21 -0.58 42.72
N LYS A 5 -24.45 -0.17 43.74
CA LYS A 5 -23.08 0.35 43.57
C LYS A 5 -22.09 -0.73 43.09
N LEU A 6 -22.30 -2.00 43.48
CA LEU A 6 -21.42 -3.11 43.08
C LEU A 6 -21.64 -3.50 41.61
N ILE A 7 -22.90 -3.47 41.14
CA ILE A 7 -23.27 -3.81 39.77
C ILE A 7 -22.77 -2.77 38.76
N ILE A 8 -22.87 -1.48 39.12
CA ILE A 8 -22.34 -0.38 38.29
C ILE A 8 -20.81 -0.46 38.17
N LEU A 9 -20.12 -0.88 39.24
CA LEU A 9 -18.67 -1.05 39.22
C LEU A 9 -18.24 -2.22 38.31
N PHE A 10 -19.01 -3.32 38.29
CA PHE A 10 -18.71 -4.50 37.46
C PHE A 10 -18.93 -4.26 35.95
N ILE A 11 -19.94 -3.47 35.59
CA ILE A 11 -20.23 -3.08 34.20
C ILE A 11 -19.16 -2.07 33.70
N ALA A 12 -18.68 -1.17 34.56
CA ALA A 12 -17.60 -0.26 34.21
C ALA A 12 -16.26 -0.99 34.00
N THR A 13 -15.93 -2.01 34.79
CA THR A 13 -14.67 -2.76 34.62
C THR A 13 -14.64 -3.68 33.41
N THR A 14 -15.79 -4.14 32.92
CA THR A 14 -15.86 -5.03 31.75
C THR A 14 -15.82 -4.27 30.42
N PHE A 15 -16.14 -2.98 30.41
CA PHE A 15 -16.01 -2.14 29.20
C PHE A 15 -14.58 -1.62 28.95
N VAL A 16 -13.71 -1.61 29.96
CA VAL A 16 -12.32 -1.11 29.82
C VAL A 16 -11.38 -2.14 29.17
N MET A 17 -11.79 -3.40 29.00
CA MET A 17 -10.95 -4.44 28.36
C MET A 17 -11.19 -4.64 26.85
N GLY A 18 -12.02 -3.81 26.21
CA GLY A 18 -12.51 -4.08 24.85
C GLY A 18 -11.75 -3.45 23.68
N CYS A 19 -10.93 -2.42 23.88
CA CYS A 19 -10.16 -1.83 22.79
C CYS A 19 -8.71 -2.29 22.89
N LYS A 20 -8.44 -3.55 22.47
CA LYS A 20 -7.10 -3.90 22.01
C LYS A 20 -6.77 -2.95 20.86
N LYS A 21 -6.06 -1.87 21.18
CA LYS A 21 -5.34 -1.06 20.20
C LYS A 21 -4.32 -2.03 19.60
N TYR A 22 -4.72 -2.71 18.52
CA TYR A 22 -3.80 -3.49 17.73
C TYR A 22 -2.67 -2.54 17.38
N PRO A 23 -1.40 -2.86 17.71
CA PRO A 23 -0.30 -2.00 17.30
C PRO A 23 -0.42 -1.84 15.79
N GLU A 24 -0.73 -0.61 15.35
CA GLU A 24 -0.98 -0.28 13.94
C GLU A 24 0.23 -0.58 13.03
N ASN A 25 1.35 -0.92 13.66
CA ASN A 25 2.60 -1.27 13.06
C ASN A 25 2.86 -2.76 13.24
N ARG A 26 3.01 -3.46 12.10
CA ARG A 26 3.65 -4.78 11.97
C ARG A 26 2.81 -6.03 12.21
N LEU A 27 1.55 -6.06 11.74
CA LEU A 27 1.04 -7.34 11.24
C LEU A 27 1.83 -7.67 9.96
N TRP A 28 3.03 -8.22 10.14
CA TRP A 28 3.79 -8.80 9.04
C TRP A 28 3.00 -10.00 8.56
N PHE A 29 2.34 -9.83 7.42
CA PHE A 29 1.82 -10.99 6.71
C PHE A 29 3.03 -11.79 6.26
N LYS A 30 3.12 -13.05 6.67
CA LYS A 30 4.13 -13.99 6.17
C LYS A 30 4.04 -14.21 4.65
N LYS A 31 3.03 -13.62 3.99
CA LYS A 31 2.63 -13.75 2.58
C LYS A 31 1.80 -12.54 2.13
N PRO A 32 2.34 -11.32 2.01
CA PRO A 32 1.60 -10.13 1.59
C PRO A 32 0.95 -10.31 0.20
N GLU A 33 1.56 -11.09 -0.67
CA GLU A 33 1.10 -11.48 -1.99
C GLU A 33 -0.17 -12.34 -1.96
N LYS A 34 -0.43 -13.02 -0.84
CA LYS A 34 -1.70 -13.73 -0.60
C LYS A 34 -2.82 -12.83 -0.10
N VAL A 35 -2.49 -11.63 0.34
CA VAL A 35 -3.39 -10.73 1.07
C VAL A 35 -3.84 -9.59 0.16
N PHE A 36 -2.88 -8.92 -0.47
CA PHE A 36 -3.16 -7.87 -1.45
C PHE A 36 -3.28 -8.50 -2.84
N LYS A 37 -4.48 -8.43 -3.43
CA LYS A 37 -4.81 -9.05 -4.72
C LYS A 37 -5.10 -8.04 -5.82
N ASN A 38 -5.47 -6.82 -5.46
CA ASN A 38 -5.75 -5.71 -6.33
C ASN A 38 -5.86 -4.44 -5.47
N GLY A 39 -5.92 -3.28 -6.11
CA GLY A 39 -6.18 -2.01 -5.45
C GLY A 39 -5.94 -0.84 -6.39
N ARG A 40 -6.54 0.29 -6.05
CA ARG A 40 -6.32 1.59 -6.71
C ARG A 40 -5.32 2.40 -5.94
N LEU A 41 -4.52 3.21 -6.63
CA LEU A 41 -3.70 4.22 -5.96
C LEU A 41 -4.62 5.25 -5.30
N THR A 42 -4.50 5.42 -3.98
CA THR A 42 -5.30 6.36 -3.20
C THR A 42 -4.49 7.47 -2.56
N SER A 43 -3.16 7.30 -2.46
CA SER A 43 -2.24 8.30 -1.93
C SER A 43 -0.88 8.12 -2.55
N PHE A 44 -0.25 9.23 -2.93
CA PHE A 44 1.17 9.31 -3.26
C PHE A 44 1.75 10.58 -2.67
N THR A 45 2.75 10.45 -1.81
CA THR A 45 3.40 11.62 -1.19
C THR A 45 4.91 11.56 -1.34
N VAL A 46 5.52 12.72 -1.55
CA VAL A 46 6.98 12.93 -1.47
C VAL A 46 7.23 13.88 -0.30
N ASP A 47 8.01 13.44 0.69
CA ASP A 47 8.26 14.18 1.93
C ASP A 47 6.97 14.65 2.62
N ASN A 48 5.94 13.80 2.57
CA ASN A 48 4.57 14.03 3.07
C ASN A 48 3.77 15.12 2.33
N VAL A 49 4.24 15.60 1.18
CA VAL A 49 3.48 16.48 0.28
C VAL A 49 2.72 15.62 -0.72
N ASP A 50 1.41 15.84 -0.86
CA ASP A 50 0.60 15.16 -1.88
C ASP A 50 1.17 15.43 -3.28
N SER A 51 1.50 14.35 -3.96
CA SER A 51 2.17 14.35 -5.25
C SER A 51 1.34 13.68 -6.33
N ILE A 52 0.09 13.28 -6.04
CA ILE A 52 -0.85 12.79 -7.05
C ILE A 52 -1.08 13.82 -8.16
N PRO A 53 -1.34 15.12 -7.88
CA PRO A 53 -1.56 16.10 -8.95
C PRO A 53 -0.36 16.23 -9.89
N LEU A 54 0.84 16.24 -9.32
CA LEU A 54 2.08 16.27 -10.09
C LEU A 54 2.19 15.02 -10.96
N LEU A 55 1.97 13.84 -10.38
CA LEU A 55 2.09 12.57 -11.09
C LEU A 55 1.06 12.48 -12.23
N ASN A 56 -0.20 12.84 -11.98
CA ASN A 56 -1.24 12.89 -13.01
C ASN A 56 -0.88 13.87 -14.13
N SER A 57 -0.31 15.04 -13.80
CA SER A 57 0.15 16.01 -14.79
C SER A 57 1.37 15.51 -15.59
N THR A 58 2.30 14.83 -14.94
CA THR A 58 3.52 14.30 -15.59
C THR A 58 3.17 13.24 -16.62
N TRP A 59 2.19 12.40 -16.32
CA TRP A 59 1.84 11.28 -17.17
C TRP A 59 0.63 11.53 -18.09
N GLY A 60 -0.15 12.59 -17.83
CA GLY A 60 -1.29 13.00 -18.66
C GLY A 60 -2.56 12.20 -18.44
N TYR A 61 -2.70 11.51 -17.30
CA TYR A 61 -3.88 10.70 -16.96
C TYR A 61 -4.07 10.62 -15.44
N ASP A 62 -5.28 10.27 -15.01
CA ASP A 62 -5.59 10.09 -13.59
C ASP A 62 -5.23 8.69 -13.10
N LEU A 63 -4.11 8.56 -12.39
CA LEU A 63 -3.62 7.31 -11.82
C LEU A 63 -4.54 6.73 -10.74
N THR A 64 -5.34 7.58 -10.09
CA THR A 64 -6.26 7.14 -9.03
C THR A 64 -7.51 6.47 -9.60
N ALA A 65 -7.82 6.72 -10.87
CA ALA A 65 -8.93 6.09 -11.57
C ALA A 65 -8.63 4.63 -11.95
N GLU A 66 -7.37 4.22 -11.95
CA GLU A 66 -6.97 2.86 -12.32
C GLU A 66 -6.82 1.94 -11.11
N SER A 67 -7.23 0.69 -11.28
CA SER A 67 -6.94 -0.41 -10.36
C SER A 67 -5.95 -1.38 -10.98
N PHE A 68 -5.06 -1.94 -10.16
CA PHE A 68 -4.32 -3.13 -10.56
C PHE A 68 -5.26 -4.29 -10.89
N ASN A 69 -4.96 -4.98 -11.98
CA ASN A 69 -5.49 -6.30 -12.25
C ASN A 69 -4.48 -7.36 -11.84
N LEU A 70 -4.94 -8.40 -11.14
CA LEU A 70 -4.12 -9.56 -10.85
C LEU A 70 -3.88 -10.34 -12.13
N ASN A 71 -2.68 -10.23 -12.67
CA ASN A 71 -2.23 -11.13 -13.72
C ASN A 71 -1.70 -12.37 -13.05
N LYS A 72 -2.59 -13.34 -12.84
CA LYS A 72 -2.18 -14.70 -12.51
C LYS A 72 -1.62 -15.34 -13.78
N ALA A 73 -0.45 -14.90 -14.24
CA ALA A 73 0.28 -15.62 -15.27
C ALA A 73 0.61 -17.00 -14.68
N GLU A 74 -0.03 -18.05 -15.19
CA GLU A 74 -0.01 -19.42 -14.64
C GLU A 74 1.41 -20.03 -14.55
N SER A 75 2.40 -19.40 -15.16
CA SER A 75 3.80 -19.84 -15.23
C SER A 75 4.79 -18.98 -14.42
N SER A 76 4.38 -17.89 -13.78
CA SER A 76 5.29 -17.10 -12.94
C SER A 76 5.16 -17.53 -11.48
N PRO A 77 6.26 -17.88 -10.77
CA PRO A 77 6.23 -18.15 -9.33
C PRO A 77 5.91 -16.88 -8.49
N LYS A 78 5.72 -15.74 -9.15
CA LYS A 78 5.63 -14.39 -8.57
C LYS A 78 4.24 -13.80 -8.79
N TYR A 79 3.69 -13.17 -7.76
CA TYR A 79 2.40 -12.49 -7.84
C TYR A 79 2.59 -11.13 -8.50
N ASN A 80 2.14 -11.04 -9.75
CA ASN A 80 2.28 -9.86 -10.57
C ASN A 80 0.92 -9.15 -10.69
N LEU A 81 0.92 -7.87 -10.37
CA LEU A 81 -0.19 -6.96 -10.60
C LEU A 81 0.19 -6.04 -11.75
N SER A 82 -0.75 -5.74 -12.64
CA SER A 82 -0.52 -4.77 -13.71
C SER A 82 -1.67 -3.78 -13.83
N GLY A 83 -1.34 -2.51 -13.98
CA GLY A 83 -2.19 -1.48 -14.56
C GLY A 83 -1.66 -1.07 -15.93
N ALA A 84 -2.55 -0.67 -16.82
CA ALA A 84 -2.20 -0.02 -18.08
C ALA A 84 -1.39 1.27 -17.86
N PHE A 85 -1.62 1.96 -16.74
CA PHE A 85 -0.99 3.21 -16.40
C PHE A 85 -0.22 3.21 -15.07
N LEU A 86 -0.67 2.42 -14.09
CA LEU A 86 0.04 2.18 -12.82
C LEU A 86 1.28 1.28 -12.99
N GLY A 87 1.51 0.71 -14.18
CA GLY A 87 2.62 -0.20 -14.46
C GLY A 87 2.49 -1.54 -13.76
N ASP A 88 3.64 -2.18 -13.50
CA ASP A 88 3.69 -3.54 -12.95
C ASP A 88 4.19 -3.52 -11.50
N MET A 89 3.64 -4.41 -10.67
CA MET A 89 4.03 -4.61 -9.28
C MET A 89 4.27 -6.09 -9.01
N GLU A 90 5.43 -6.42 -8.45
CA GLU A 90 5.86 -7.77 -8.12
C GLU A 90 6.28 -7.85 -6.65
N PHE A 91 5.73 -8.82 -5.90
CA PHE A 91 6.17 -9.09 -4.53
C PHE A 91 7.51 -9.85 -4.53
N ALA A 92 8.49 -9.34 -3.79
CA ALA A 92 9.78 -10.01 -3.62
C ALA A 92 9.66 -11.26 -2.73
N ASN A 93 10.55 -12.23 -2.94
CA ASN A 93 10.57 -13.51 -2.22
C ASN A 93 10.73 -13.40 -0.69
N ASP A 94 11.16 -12.24 -0.17
CA ASP A 94 11.36 -12.02 1.25
C ASP A 94 10.11 -11.48 1.97
N ASP A 95 8.98 -11.31 1.27
CA ASP A 95 7.68 -10.88 1.77
C ASP A 95 7.66 -9.48 2.43
N LYS A 96 8.74 -8.71 2.29
CA LYS A 96 8.85 -7.36 2.90
C LYS A 96 8.94 -6.25 1.87
N ARG A 97 9.13 -6.63 0.62
CA ARG A 97 9.49 -5.72 -0.45
C ARG A 97 8.68 -6.00 -1.70
N VAL A 98 8.55 -4.96 -2.52
CA VAL A 98 7.83 -4.98 -3.77
C VAL A 98 8.68 -4.29 -4.82
N ASP A 99 8.89 -4.93 -5.96
CA ASP A 99 9.30 -4.21 -7.16
C ASP A 99 8.05 -3.52 -7.71
N PHE A 100 8.02 -2.19 -7.67
CA PHE A 100 6.93 -1.40 -8.21
C PHE A 100 7.49 -0.46 -9.27
N SER A 101 7.07 -0.74 -10.51
CA SER A 101 7.52 -0.11 -11.73
C SER A 101 6.34 0.54 -12.46
N PRO A 102 5.87 1.73 -12.04
CA PRO A 102 4.90 2.49 -12.80
C PRO A 102 5.48 2.84 -14.16
N ARG A 103 4.75 2.43 -15.19
CA ARG A 103 5.05 2.69 -16.58
C ARG A 103 3.71 2.90 -17.25
N SER A 104 3.56 3.99 -17.97
CA SER A 104 2.49 4.08 -18.95
C SER A 104 2.80 3.09 -20.07
N LYS A 105 1.99 2.03 -20.21
CA LYS A 105 2.10 1.11 -21.37
C LYS A 105 1.71 1.81 -22.69
N ILE A 106 1.19 3.03 -22.61
CA ILE A 106 0.64 3.80 -23.73
C ILE A 106 1.56 4.98 -24.12
N ASN A 107 2.41 5.48 -23.21
CA ASN A 107 3.35 6.57 -23.49
C ASN A 107 4.81 6.09 -23.35
N PRO A 108 5.53 5.86 -24.46
CA PRO A 108 6.87 5.25 -24.45
C PRO A 108 7.99 6.20 -23.99
N PHE A 109 7.68 7.49 -23.79
CA PHE A 109 8.65 8.47 -23.31
C PHE A 109 8.46 8.69 -21.81
N PRO A 110 9.26 8.04 -20.94
CA PRO A 110 9.22 8.32 -19.52
C PRO A 110 9.61 9.79 -19.28
N PRO A 111 9.04 10.44 -18.25
CA PRO A 111 9.44 11.80 -17.90
C PRO A 111 10.94 11.85 -17.57
N THR A 112 11.58 12.99 -17.85
CA THR A 112 13.02 13.20 -17.60
C THR A 112 13.39 12.97 -16.13
N TYR A 113 12.43 13.14 -15.23
CA TYR A 113 12.51 12.73 -13.83
C TYR A 113 11.39 11.74 -13.52
N ASP A 114 11.75 10.46 -13.46
CA ASP A 114 10.88 9.39 -13.02
C ASP A 114 11.47 8.77 -11.75
N PRO A 115 10.93 9.07 -10.53
CA PRO A 115 11.44 8.50 -9.29
C PRO A 115 11.24 6.97 -9.22
N PHE A 116 10.59 6.38 -10.22
CA PHE A 116 10.28 4.96 -10.28
C PHE A 116 11.13 4.16 -11.29
N THR A 117 12.02 4.81 -12.06
CA THR A 117 12.89 4.14 -13.06
C THR A 117 14.09 3.40 -12.48
N THR A 118 14.38 3.59 -11.21
CA THR A 118 15.49 2.92 -10.53
C THR A 118 15.02 1.56 -10.03
N ASN A 119 15.72 0.49 -10.42
CA ASN A 119 15.45 -0.93 -10.13
C ASN A 119 15.44 -1.31 -8.62
N ASP A 120 15.25 -0.36 -7.69
CA ASP A 120 15.21 -0.69 -6.28
C ASP A 120 13.79 -0.97 -5.79
N LEU A 121 13.75 -1.89 -4.84
CA LEU A 121 12.54 -2.37 -4.21
C LEU A 121 11.95 -1.32 -3.26
N TRP A 122 10.63 -1.28 -3.24
CA TRP A 122 9.84 -0.56 -2.25
C TRP A 122 9.64 -1.41 -0.99
N GLU A 123 9.72 -0.78 0.18
CA GLU A 123 9.43 -1.44 1.45
C GLU A 123 7.93 -1.47 1.71
N ILE A 124 7.40 -2.64 2.09
CA ILE A 124 6.03 -2.78 2.56
C ILE A 124 5.98 -2.30 4.01
N ILE A 125 5.38 -1.13 4.24
CA ILE A 125 5.21 -0.59 5.60
C ILE A 125 3.86 -0.99 6.21
N LYS A 126 2.86 -1.34 5.38
CA LYS A 126 1.58 -1.89 5.81
C LYS A 126 0.97 -2.73 4.70
N CYS A 127 0.43 -3.90 5.03
CA CYS A 127 -0.47 -4.66 4.17
C CYS A 127 -1.62 -5.11 5.07
N THR A 128 -2.86 -5.21 4.59
CA THR A 128 -3.99 -5.68 5.40
C THR A 128 -4.92 -6.56 4.57
N ASN A 129 -5.65 -7.46 5.24
CA ASN A 129 -6.69 -8.28 4.61
C ASN A 129 -7.89 -7.48 4.08
N LYS A 130 -7.96 -6.18 4.36
CA LYS A 130 -8.97 -5.27 3.82
C LYS A 130 -8.57 -4.62 2.50
N GLY A 131 -7.47 -5.07 1.87
CA GLY A 131 -6.98 -4.52 0.60
C GLY A 131 -6.06 -3.32 0.74
N VAL A 132 -5.74 -2.86 1.96
CA VAL A 132 -4.79 -1.75 2.13
C VAL A 132 -3.35 -2.22 1.95
N LEU A 133 -2.62 -1.67 0.99
CA LEU A 133 -1.17 -1.81 0.83
C LEU A 133 -0.49 -0.44 0.92
N LYS A 134 0.51 -0.29 1.77
CA LYS A 134 1.35 0.90 1.87
C LYS A 134 2.80 0.56 1.58
N LEU A 135 3.38 1.31 0.67
CA LEU A 135 4.78 1.17 0.26
C LEU A 135 5.56 2.43 0.64
N GLN A 136 6.84 2.27 0.93
CA GLN A 136 7.77 3.36 1.19
C GLN A 136 9.09 3.13 0.47
N ARG A 137 9.71 4.22 0.01
CA ARG A 137 11.07 4.21 -0.51
C ARG A 137 11.77 5.54 -0.23
N THR A 138 13.10 5.51 -0.09
CA THR A 138 13.91 6.73 0.04
C THR A 138 14.86 6.83 -1.15
N ILE A 139 14.83 7.94 -1.87
CA ILE A 139 15.70 8.20 -3.04
C ILE A 139 16.26 9.61 -2.90
N ASN A 140 17.59 9.75 -2.95
CA ASN A 140 18.28 11.04 -2.85
C ASN A 140 17.83 11.90 -1.64
N GLY A 141 17.61 11.25 -0.49
CA GLY A 141 17.16 11.92 0.74
C GLY A 141 15.67 12.25 0.82
N LYS A 142 14.90 12.03 -0.26
CA LYS A 142 13.44 12.21 -0.27
C LYS A 142 12.72 10.92 0.07
N THR A 143 11.66 11.01 0.87
CA THR A 143 10.82 9.87 1.25
C THR A 143 9.56 9.82 0.39
N TYR A 144 9.39 8.74 -0.35
CA TYR A 144 8.23 8.44 -1.18
C TYR A 144 7.33 7.46 -0.45
N LYS A 145 6.02 7.73 -0.42
CA LYS A 145 5.02 6.83 0.17
C LYS A 145 3.83 6.65 -0.76
N LEU A 146 3.40 5.42 -0.94
CA LEU A 146 2.24 5.03 -1.74
C LEU A 146 1.22 4.32 -0.85
N GLN A 147 -0.07 4.50 -1.15
CA GLN A 147 -1.15 3.71 -0.58
C GLN A 147 -2.07 3.20 -1.68
N PHE A 148 -2.36 1.90 -1.65
CA PHE A 148 -3.36 1.24 -2.48
C PHE A 148 -4.48 0.69 -1.61
N ASN A 149 -5.73 0.81 -2.08
CA ASN A 149 -6.94 0.25 -1.44
C ASN A 149 -7.89 -0.35 -2.48
#